data_AF-A0A8S3D4C6-F1
#
_entry.id   AF-A0A8S3D4C6-F1
#
_cell.length_a   1.000
_cell.length_b   1.000
_cell.length_c   1.000
_cell.angle_alpha   90.00
_cell.angle_beta   90.00
_cell.angle_gamma   90.00
#
_symmetry.space_group_name_H-M   'P 1'
#
loop_
_entity.id
_entity.type
_entity.pdbx_description
1 polymer ?
#
loop_
_entity_poly.entity_id
_entity_poly.type
_entity_poly.pdbx_seq_one_letter_code
_entity_poly.pdbx_strand_id
1 'polypeptide(L)' 'GGAKGPGLFCILPCVDSIITIDLRTATFNVPPQEVLTRDSVTVSVDAVVYSRVCNP' A
#
# COMPACT_ATOMS: atom_id res chain seq x y z
N GLY A 1 5.23 -3.00 -17.56
CA GLY A 1 5.29 -1.68 -18.20
C GLY A 1 5.57 -0.69 -17.10
N GLY A 2 6.71 0.00 -17.16
CA GLY A 2 7.10 0.95 -16.11
C GLY A 2 6.32 2.25 -16.20
N ALA A 3 6.40 3.05 -15.13
CA ALA A 3 5.89 4.42 -15.09
C ALA A 3 6.26 5.17 -16.37
N LYS A 4 5.23 5.61 -17.08
CA LYS A 4 5.37 6.30 -18.34
C LYS A 4 5.98 7.69 -18.06
N GLY A 5 7.26 7.85 -18.42
CA GLY A 5 8.06 9.04 -18.14
C GLY A 5 7.54 10.30 -18.86
N PRO A 6 8.05 11.49 -18.53
CA PRO A 6 7.59 12.75 -19.11
C PRO A 6 7.82 12.79 -20.62
N GLY A 7 6.74 12.81 -21.39
CA GLY A 7 6.71 12.78 -22.85
C GLY A 7 5.27 12.85 -23.40
N LEU A 8 5.10 12.91 -24.73
CA LEU A 8 3.78 12.97 -25.36
C LEU A 8 2.99 11.68 -25.04
N PHE A 9 1.88 11.83 -24.35
CA PHE A 9 1.09 10.72 -23.84
C PHE A 9 -0.30 10.70 -24.46
N CYS A 10 -0.48 9.89 -25.50
CA CYS A 10 -1.79 9.70 -26.13
C CYS A 10 -2.61 8.76 -25.27
N ILE A 11 -3.56 9.32 -24.52
CA ILE A 11 -4.56 8.57 -23.75
C ILE A 11 -5.74 8.39 -24.67
N LEU A 12 -5.96 7.17 -25.16
CA LEU A 12 -7.12 6.88 -25.99
C LEU A 12 -8.35 6.83 -25.08
N PRO A 13 -9.34 7.72 -25.27
CA PRO A 13 -10.60 7.59 -24.54
C PRO A 13 -11.20 6.23 -24.93
N CYS A 14 -11.52 5.41 -23.91
CA CYS A 14 -12.05 4.03 -23.98
C CYS A 14 -11.05 2.86 -23.78
N VAL A 15 -9.72 3.06 -23.84
CA VAL A 15 -8.75 1.94 -23.64
C VAL A 15 -7.80 2.19 -22.48
N ASP A 16 -7.42 3.45 -22.26
CA ASP A 16 -6.43 3.81 -21.23
C ASP A 16 -7.09 4.25 -19.91
N SER A 17 -6.61 3.70 -18.80
CA SER A 17 -6.97 4.13 -17.44
C SER A 17 -5.78 4.83 -16.78
N ILE A 18 -5.98 6.06 -16.31
CA ILE A 18 -4.98 6.81 -15.54
C ILE A 18 -5.17 6.46 -14.07
N ILE A 19 -4.12 5.94 -13.42
CA ILE A 19 -4.11 5.69 -11.98
C ILE A 19 -2.96 6.50 -11.40
N THR A 20 -3.28 7.55 -10.66
CA THR A 20 -2.31 8.35 -9.92
C THR A 20 -2.02 7.67 -8.59
N ILE A 21 -0.76 7.31 -8.35
CA ILE A 21 -0.31 6.65 -7.11
C ILE A 21 0.52 7.65 -6.30
N ASP A 22 0.23 7.80 -5.00
CA ASP A 22 1.05 8.61 -4.09
C ASP A 22 2.31 7.82 -3.68
N LEU A 23 3.48 8.47 -3.78
CA LEU A 23 4.78 7.91 -3.42
C LEU A 23 5.22 8.28 -2.00
N ARG A 24 4.36 8.97 -1.25
CA ARG A 24 4.57 9.29 0.17
C ARG A 24 4.36 8.06 1.05
N THR A 25 4.87 8.14 2.28
CA THR A 25 4.67 7.08 3.28
C THR A 25 3.20 7.04 3.67
N ALA A 26 2.52 5.93 3.42
CA ALA A 26 1.17 5.66 3.87
C ALA A 26 1.21 4.84 5.17
N THR A 27 0.30 5.13 6.08
CA THR A 27 0.13 4.40 7.34
C THR A 27 -1.08 3.49 7.24
N PHE A 28 -0.89 2.20 7.44
CA PHE A 28 -1.98 1.22 7.54
C PHE A 28 -2.05 0.69 8.97
N ASN A 29 -3.23 0.83 9.59
CA ASN A 29 -3.48 0.31 10.93
C ASN A 29 -3.92 -1.15 10.82
N VAL A 30 -3.23 -2.03 11.54
CA VAL A 30 -3.63 -3.44 11.65
C VAL A 30 -4.73 -3.50 12.70
N PRO A 31 -5.90 -4.10 12.40
CA PRO A 31 -6.94 -4.24 13.40
C PRO A 31 -6.42 -5.09 14.57
N PRO A 32 -6.76 -4.75 15.81
CA PRO A 32 -6.28 -5.47 16.99
C PRO A 32 -6.71 -6.94 16.91
N GLN A 33 -5.75 -7.85 17.02
CA GLN A 33 -5.98 -9.29 17.02
C GLN A 33 -5.59 -9.88 18.38
N GLU A 34 -6.46 -10.74 18.91
CA GLU A 34 -6.15 -11.55 20.08
C GLU A 34 -5.36 -12.80 19.65
N VAL A 35 -4.16 -12.94 20.20
CA VAL A 35 -3.24 -14.04 19.88
C VAL A 35 -2.83 -14.76 21.15
N LEU A 36 -2.76 -16.10 21.07
CA LEU A 36 -2.18 -16.94 22.10
C LEU A 36 -0.66 -17.00 21.93
N THR A 37 0.06 -16.52 22.94
CA THR A 37 1.53 -16.57 22.97
C THR A 37 2.04 -17.98 23.28
N ARG A 38 3.35 -18.22 23.06
CA ARG A 38 3.98 -19.52 23.36
C ARG A 38 3.87 -19.92 24.83
N ASP A 39 3.78 -18.95 25.72
CA ASP A 39 3.62 -19.15 27.16
C ASP A 39 2.14 -19.36 27.56
N SER A 40 1.26 -19.60 26.58
CA SER A 40 -0.18 -19.86 26.79
C SER A 40 -0.93 -18.71 27.45
N VAL A 41 -0.44 -17.47 27.28
CA VAL A 41 -1.12 -16.25 27.70
C VAL A 41 -1.77 -15.57 26.50
N THR A 42 -3.00 -15.11 26.67
CA THR A 42 -3.75 -14.33 25.67
C THR A 42 -3.30 -12.88 25.71
N VAL A 43 -2.87 -12.35 24.57
CA VAL A 43 -2.42 -10.97 24.43
C VAL A 43 -3.13 -10.33 23.23
N SER A 44 -3.57 -9.08 23.39
CA SER A 44 -4.08 -8.26 22.29
C SER A 44 -2.94 -7.43 21.72
N VAL A 45 -2.72 -7.53 20.41
CA VAL A 45 -1.63 -6.84 19.72
C VAL A 45 -2.20 -5.82 18.74
N ASP A 46 -1.72 -4.59 18.83
CA ASP A 46 -1.95 -3.51 17.87
C ASP A 46 -0.65 -3.19 17.14
N ALA A 47 -0.75 -2.86 15.85
CA ALA A 47 0.40 -2.58 15.00
C ALA A 47 0.08 -1.57 13.90
N VAL A 48 1.09 -0.76 13.55
CA VAL A 48 1.02 0.21 12.46
C VAL A 48 2.08 -0.13 11.42
N VAL A 49 1.66 -0.28 10.16
CA VAL A 49 2.55 -0.54 9.02
C VAL A 49 2.80 0.76 8.26
N TYR A 50 4.07 1.14 8.17
CA TYR A 50 4.52 2.25 7.34
C TYR A 50 4.98 1.70 6.00
N SER A 51 4.22 1.94 4.94
CA SER A 51 4.58 1.50 3.58
C SER A 51 4.86 2.70 2.69
N ARG A 52 5.82 2.55 1.79
CA ARG A 52 6.15 3.53 0.75
C ARG A 52 6.34 2.79 -0.57
N VAL A 53 5.72 3.30 -1.63
CA VAL A 53 5.89 2.76 -2.97
C VAL A 53 7.30 3.12 -3.47
N CYS A 54 8.15 2.12 -3.67
CA CYS A 54 9.52 2.31 -4.20
C CYS A 54 9.59 2.29 -5.74
N ASN A 55 8.71 1.55 -6.41
CA ASN A 55 8.67 1.47 -7.87
C ASN A 55 7.22 1.37 -8.36
N PRO A 56 6.66 2.41 -8.98
CA PRO A 56 5.30 2.43 -9.53
C PRO A 56 5.17 1.73 -10.89
#